data_AF-A0A372NT68-F1
#
_entry.id   AF-A0A372NT68-F1
#
_cell.length_a   1.000
_cell.length_b   1.000
_cell.length_c   1.000
_cell.angle_alpha   90.00
_cell.angle_beta   90.00
_cell.angle_gamma   90.00
#
_symmetry.space_group_name_H-M   'P 1'
#
loop_
_entity.id
_entity.type
_entity.pdbx_description
1 polymer ?
#
loop_
_entity_poly.entity_id
_entity_poly.type
_entity_poly.pdbx_seq_one_letter_code
_entity_poly.pdbx_strand_id
1 'polypeptide(L)'
;MEYQSKDDQPGQAPKKNSNVIYFLIAVVVALLGTDVYLYMQKNKSDVKIVYQNDEKTRLQTELDSLEAQIEQVNAGRAKMTATMQAKNDSLRLKIRVLRSELAKGKLTASELNKAQEDIKQLRYFVTKYTADIEELKKQNTSLATERDTLKNNLATVSKKATDLEQKNQELDTKVKVASAIKVSTAEVVAYKVKNSGKESDVTKAKQATKIKINFNVAANEVAEKGLHDVFVRIIDPTGNLITETDSGTFTADGQDLQFTYKTSIDFRDDGSMYTIDWVNPVPFQKGTYTVLLYADGYTMGKTSITLK
;
A
#
# COMPACT_ATOMS: atom_id res chain seq x y z
N MET A 1 28.21 41.18 34.26
CA MET A 1 26.88 40.55 34.39
C MET A 1 26.13 40.87 33.12
N GLU A 2 25.87 39.84 32.35
CA GLU A 2 25.35 39.89 30.99
C GLU A 2 24.10 39.01 30.99
N TYR A 3 22.94 39.56 30.59
CA TYR A 3 21.79 38.83 30.04
C TYR A 3 20.82 39.83 29.37
N GLN A 4 20.71 39.67 28.04
CA GLN A 4 19.55 39.74 27.12
C GLN A 4 18.47 40.83 27.22
N SER A 5 18.10 41.38 26.04
CA SER A 5 16.82 41.10 25.37
C SER A 5 16.84 41.51 23.88
N LYS A 6 16.14 40.71 23.05
CA LYS A 6 15.89 40.83 21.60
C LYS A 6 14.95 41.98 21.24
N ASP A 7 15.04 42.49 20.01
CA ASP A 7 13.86 42.66 19.13
C ASP A 7 14.23 42.91 17.65
N ASP A 8 13.31 42.50 16.78
CA ASP A 8 13.37 42.31 15.32
C ASP A 8 12.84 43.52 14.48
N GLN A 9 13.37 43.65 13.25
CA GLN A 9 12.81 44.27 12.01
C GLN A 9 12.70 45.82 11.91
N PRO A 10 12.67 46.47 10.70
CA PRO A 10 12.47 45.93 9.35
C PRO A 10 13.49 46.38 8.26
N GLY A 11 13.71 45.53 7.27
CA GLY A 11 14.43 45.86 6.03
C GLY A 11 13.56 46.71 5.08
N GLN A 12 14.03 47.92 4.78
CA GLN A 12 13.44 48.87 3.85
C GLN A 12 13.38 48.32 2.41
N ALA A 13 12.23 48.49 1.76
CA ALA A 13 12.07 48.30 0.32
C ALA A 13 12.96 49.30 -0.47
N PRO A 14 13.62 48.89 -1.57
CA PRO A 14 14.44 49.81 -2.35
C PRO A 14 13.57 50.83 -3.09
N LYS A 15 13.90 52.12 -2.86
CA LYS A 15 13.31 53.32 -3.47
C LYS A 15 13.44 53.30 -5.00
N LYS A 16 12.34 53.62 -5.67
CA LYS A 16 12.25 53.87 -7.12
C LYS A 16 12.89 55.21 -7.45
N ASN A 17 14.04 55.19 -8.13
CA ASN A 17 14.78 56.40 -8.52
C ASN A 17 14.06 57.16 -9.64
N SER A 18 13.21 58.11 -9.24
CA SER A 18 12.44 59.01 -10.13
C SER A 18 13.33 59.77 -11.14
N ASN A 19 14.56 60.12 -10.76
CA ASN A 19 15.49 60.85 -11.62
C ASN A 19 15.95 60.02 -12.84
N VAL A 20 15.99 58.69 -12.73
CA VAL A 20 16.30 57.79 -13.86
C VAL A 20 15.13 57.75 -14.85
N ILE A 21 13.90 57.87 -14.35
CA ILE A 21 12.69 57.89 -15.18
C ILE A 21 12.58 59.23 -15.93
N TYR A 22 12.85 60.36 -15.28
CA TYR A 22 12.90 61.65 -15.98
C TYR A 22 14.05 61.73 -17.00
N PHE A 23 15.20 61.12 -16.71
CA PHE A 23 16.28 60.98 -17.67
C PHE A 23 15.87 60.11 -18.87
N LEU A 24 15.21 58.98 -18.64
CA LEU A 24 14.68 58.12 -19.71
C LEU A 24 13.59 58.81 -20.54
N ILE A 25 12.72 59.61 -19.91
CA ILE A 25 11.71 60.40 -20.62
C ILE A 25 12.37 61.51 -21.44
N ALA A 26 13.38 62.18 -20.91
CA ALA A 26 14.15 63.18 -21.66
C ALA A 26 14.88 62.56 -22.86
N VAL A 27 15.41 61.34 -22.71
CA VAL A 27 16.00 60.58 -23.82
C VAL A 27 14.94 60.19 -24.85
N VAL A 28 13.75 59.75 -24.43
CA VAL A 28 12.64 59.42 -25.35
C VAL A 28 12.13 60.67 -26.08
N VAL A 29 11.99 61.81 -25.38
CA VAL A 29 11.58 63.08 -26.01
C VAL A 29 12.66 63.62 -26.94
N ALA A 30 13.95 63.45 -26.60
CA ALA A 30 15.05 63.78 -27.50
C ALA A 30 15.03 62.89 -28.74
N LEU A 31 14.82 61.57 -28.60
CA LEU A 31 14.67 60.64 -29.73
C LEU A 31 13.49 61.02 -30.63
N LEU A 32 12.33 61.31 -30.05
CA LEU A 32 11.14 61.74 -30.79
C LEU A 32 11.32 63.12 -31.45
N GLY A 33 12.00 64.05 -30.80
CA GLY A 33 12.37 65.35 -31.39
C GLY A 33 13.34 65.20 -32.56
N THR A 34 14.25 64.23 -32.47
CA THR A 34 15.18 63.87 -33.55
C THR A 34 14.42 63.25 -34.72
N ASP A 35 13.42 62.39 -34.46
CA ASP A 35 12.54 61.79 -35.47
C ASP A 35 11.72 62.86 -36.22
N VAL A 36 11.21 63.87 -35.51
CA VAL A 36 10.42 64.98 -36.09
C VAL A 36 11.32 65.95 -36.89
N TYR A 37 12.50 66.29 -36.36
CA TYR A 37 13.47 67.12 -37.07
C TYR A 37 13.98 66.43 -38.34
N LEU A 38 14.33 65.15 -38.25
CA LEU A 38 14.69 64.31 -39.39
C LEU A 38 13.53 64.16 -40.36
N TYR A 39 12.27 64.15 -39.91
CA TYR A 39 11.07 64.11 -40.76
C TYR A 39 10.88 65.39 -41.59
N MET A 40 11.19 66.57 -41.03
CA MET A 40 11.11 67.84 -41.75
C MET A 40 12.27 68.06 -42.74
N GLN A 41 13.42 67.40 -42.56
CA GLN A 41 14.60 67.58 -43.43
C GLN A 41 14.65 66.60 -44.63
N LYS A 42 13.59 65.81 -44.87
CA LYS A 42 13.57 64.67 -45.82
C LYS A 42 13.36 65.04 -47.29
N ASN A 43 14.46 65.16 -48.03
CA ASN A 43 14.46 64.82 -49.45
C ASN A 43 14.61 63.29 -49.64
N LYS A 44 13.45 62.67 -49.88
CA LYS A 44 13.00 61.32 -50.34
C LYS A 44 13.91 60.07 -50.53
N SER A 45 15.24 60.06 -50.39
CA SER A 45 16.04 58.83 -50.70
C SER A 45 16.72 58.16 -49.49
N ASP A 46 17.37 58.92 -48.60
CA ASP A 46 18.13 58.34 -47.49
C ASP A 46 17.26 57.75 -46.37
N VAL A 47 16.07 58.31 -46.20
CA VAL A 47 15.11 57.94 -45.14
C VAL A 47 14.58 56.53 -45.31
N LYS A 48 14.31 56.14 -46.57
CA LYS A 48 13.73 54.82 -46.87
C LYS A 48 14.76 53.73 -46.62
N ILE A 49 16.04 54.03 -46.82
CA ILE A 49 17.17 53.11 -46.60
C ILE A 49 17.46 52.96 -45.10
N VAL A 50 17.45 54.05 -44.34
CA VAL A 50 17.65 54.01 -42.87
C VAL A 50 16.53 53.21 -42.19
N TYR A 51 15.27 53.48 -42.53
CA TYR A 51 14.13 52.74 -41.96
C TYR A 51 14.17 51.23 -42.26
N GLN A 52 14.58 50.85 -43.48
CA GLN A 52 14.71 49.44 -43.85
C GLN A 52 15.85 48.72 -43.10
N ASN A 53 16.95 49.42 -42.79
CA ASN A 53 18.07 48.86 -42.03
C ASN A 53 17.74 48.69 -40.53
N ASP A 54 17.04 49.65 -39.93
CA ASP A 54 16.60 49.55 -38.54
C ASP A 54 15.61 48.40 -38.33
N GLU A 55 14.65 48.26 -39.26
CA GLU A 55 13.67 47.17 -39.24
C GLU A 55 14.33 45.80 -39.44
N LYS A 56 15.29 45.68 -40.36
CA LYS A 56 16.09 44.46 -40.53
C LYS A 56 16.83 44.07 -39.25
N THR A 57 17.44 45.04 -38.56
CA THR A 57 18.17 44.81 -37.31
C THR A 57 17.22 44.35 -36.19
N ARG A 58 16.02 44.95 -36.12
CA ARG A 58 14.96 44.53 -35.19
C ARG A 58 14.53 43.08 -35.42
N LEU A 59 14.27 42.70 -36.67
CA LEU A 59 13.87 41.33 -37.03
C LEU A 59 14.98 40.31 -36.75
N GLN A 60 16.25 40.68 -36.93
CA GLN A 60 17.39 39.84 -36.55
C GLN A 60 17.45 39.61 -35.04
N THR A 61 17.28 40.67 -34.25
CA THR A 61 17.26 40.59 -32.78
C THR A 61 16.10 39.71 -32.29
N GLU A 62 14.96 39.77 -32.98
CA GLU A 62 13.82 38.90 -32.68
C GLU A 62 14.13 37.42 -32.95
N LEU A 63 14.78 37.11 -34.07
CA LEU A 63 15.21 35.74 -34.36
C LEU A 63 16.21 35.22 -33.31
N ASP A 64 17.12 36.06 -32.82
CA ASP A 64 18.05 35.72 -31.75
C ASP A 64 17.31 35.40 -30.44
N SER A 65 16.29 36.20 -30.09
CA SER A 65 15.42 35.95 -28.93
C SER A 65 14.63 34.65 -29.05
N LEU A 66 14.09 34.34 -30.24
CA LEU A 66 13.35 33.11 -30.49
C LEU A 66 14.25 31.88 -30.41
N GLU A 67 15.47 31.96 -30.92
CA GLU A 67 16.46 30.89 -30.80
C GLU A 67 16.83 30.64 -29.33
N ALA A 68 17.10 31.71 -28.57
CA ALA A 68 17.41 31.60 -27.14
C ALA A 68 16.26 30.97 -26.34
N GLN A 69 15.00 31.33 -26.63
CA GLN A 69 13.82 30.72 -25.99
C GLN A 69 13.74 29.21 -26.25
N ILE A 70 13.99 28.78 -27.50
CA ILE A 70 14.03 27.36 -27.87
C ILE A 70 15.14 26.64 -27.09
N GLU A 71 16.32 27.23 -26.98
CA GLU A 71 17.44 26.62 -26.28
C GLU A 71 17.21 26.50 -24.78
N GLN A 72 16.68 27.55 -24.15
CA GLN A 72 16.37 27.56 -22.72
C GLN A 72 15.41 26.44 -22.33
N VAL A 73 14.33 26.21 -23.09
CA VAL A 73 13.38 25.14 -22.76
C VAL A 73 13.95 23.74 -23.03
N ASN A 74 14.92 23.63 -23.93
CA ASN A 74 15.58 22.37 -24.29
C ASN A 74 16.78 22.03 -23.38
N ALA A 75 17.40 23.00 -22.71
CA ALA A 75 18.64 22.88 -21.92
C ALA A 75 18.59 21.92 -20.71
N GLY A 76 17.49 21.20 -20.49
CA GLY A 76 17.32 20.23 -19.39
C GLY A 76 16.99 18.81 -19.83
N ARG A 77 17.21 18.44 -21.10
CA ARG A 77 16.76 17.14 -21.64
C ARG A 77 17.91 16.21 -21.99
N ALA A 78 18.06 15.15 -21.19
CA ALA A 78 18.82 13.97 -21.59
C ALA A 78 18.05 13.07 -22.58
N LYS A 79 16.71 13.19 -22.67
CA LYS A 79 15.87 12.45 -23.63
C LYS A 79 14.75 13.33 -24.18
N MET A 80 14.87 13.73 -25.43
CA MET A 80 13.80 14.34 -26.19
C MET A 80 13.11 13.25 -27.02
N THR A 81 11.78 13.26 -27.11
CA THR A 81 11.08 12.32 -28.01
C THR A 81 11.39 12.69 -29.47
N ALA A 82 11.34 11.70 -30.38
CA ALA A 82 11.60 11.93 -31.81
C ALA A 82 10.72 13.06 -32.38
N THR A 83 9.46 13.15 -31.96
CA THR A 83 8.53 14.21 -32.37
C THR A 83 8.97 15.60 -31.92
N MET A 84 9.54 15.71 -30.71
CA MET A 84 10.01 16.99 -30.18
C MET A 84 11.36 17.39 -30.80
N GLN A 85 12.22 16.42 -31.13
CA GLN A 85 13.43 16.68 -31.92
C GLN A 85 13.05 17.23 -33.30
N ALA A 86 12.14 16.57 -34.01
CA ALA A 86 11.68 17.02 -35.33
C ALA A 86 11.05 18.43 -35.30
N LYS A 87 10.24 18.75 -34.28
CA LYS A 87 9.70 20.11 -34.11
C LYS A 87 10.79 21.15 -33.83
N ASN A 88 11.75 20.81 -32.98
CA ASN A 88 12.88 21.68 -32.67
C ASN A 88 13.73 21.97 -33.91
N ASP A 89 14.06 20.93 -34.68
CA ASP A 89 14.85 21.04 -35.91
C ASP A 89 14.12 21.87 -36.96
N SER A 90 12.80 21.70 -37.08
CA SER A 90 11.96 22.51 -37.98
C SER A 90 11.96 24.00 -37.60
N LEU A 91 11.83 24.34 -36.32
CA LEU A 91 11.88 25.72 -35.85
C LEU A 91 13.26 26.35 -36.08
N ARG A 92 14.34 25.62 -35.78
CA ARG A 92 15.72 26.05 -36.04
C ARG A 92 16.01 26.23 -37.53
N LEU A 93 15.47 25.36 -38.37
CA LEU A 93 15.59 25.49 -39.82
C LEU A 93 14.88 26.77 -40.32
N LYS A 94 13.67 27.07 -39.83
CA LYS A 94 12.96 28.32 -40.15
C LYS A 94 13.74 29.56 -39.72
N ILE A 95 14.32 29.55 -38.52
CA ILE A 95 15.20 30.63 -38.04
C ILE A 95 16.38 30.83 -38.99
N ARG A 96 17.05 29.74 -39.39
CA ARG A 96 18.19 29.79 -40.31
C ARG A 96 17.83 30.36 -41.67
N VAL A 97 16.69 29.93 -42.24
CA VAL A 97 16.19 30.44 -43.53
C VAL A 97 15.88 31.93 -43.43
N LEU A 98 15.13 32.36 -42.42
CA LEU A 98 14.78 33.78 -42.23
C LEU A 98 16.01 34.65 -41.97
N ARG A 99 16.99 34.17 -41.21
CA ARG A 99 18.29 34.85 -41.05
C ARG A 99 19.01 35.01 -42.38
N SER A 100 19.05 33.97 -43.20
CA SER A 100 19.68 34.03 -44.53
C SER A 100 18.97 35.00 -45.46
N GLU A 101 17.64 35.11 -45.37
CA GLU A 101 16.86 36.06 -46.15
C GLU A 101 17.11 37.50 -45.70
N LEU A 102 17.13 37.75 -44.38
CA LEU A 102 17.45 39.05 -43.82
C LEU A 102 18.90 39.46 -44.08
N ALA A 103 19.84 38.50 -44.19
CA ALA A 103 21.24 38.78 -44.48
C ALA A 103 21.50 39.24 -45.93
N LYS A 104 20.53 39.07 -46.85
CA LYS A 104 20.62 39.61 -48.22
C LYS A 104 20.81 41.14 -48.15
N GLY A 105 21.53 41.68 -49.15
CA GLY A 105 21.98 43.09 -49.19
C GLY A 105 20.86 44.13 -49.06
N LYS A 106 20.42 44.74 -50.15
CA LYS A 106 19.26 45.64 -50.14
C LYS A 106 17.97 44.82 -50.25
N LEU A 107 17.16 44.84 -49.19
CA LEU A 107 15.83 44.24 -49.19
C LEU A 107 14.79 45.25 -49.69
N THR A 108 13.86 44.78 -50.51
CA THR A 108 12.69 45.54 -50.90
C THR A 108 11.70 45.63 -49.73
N ALA A 109 10.81 46.63 -49.76
CA ALA A 109 9.76 46.77 -48.74
C ALA A 109 8.82 45.55 -48.68
N SER A 110 8.58 44.89 -49.81
CA SER A 110 7.75 43.68 -49.87
C SER A 110 8.44 42.48 -49.21
N GLU A 111 9.76 42.31 -49.40
CA GLU A 111 10.53 41.24 -48.77
C GLU A 111 10.60 41.43 -47.25
N LEU A 112 10.77 42.68 -46.81
CA LEU A 112 10.80 43.02 -45.38
C LEU A 112 9.45 42.78 -44.70
N ASN A 113 8.34 43.19 -45.34
CA ASN A 113 6.98 42.91 -44.84
C ASN A 113 6.70 41.41 -44.77
N LYS A 114 7.17 40.64 -45.76
CA LYS A 114 7.03 39.17 -45.74
C LYS A 114 7.84 38.55 -44.59
N ALA A 115 9.10 38.96 -44.43
CA ALA A 115 9.95 38.48 -43.34
C ALA A 115 9.34 38.80 -41.96
N GLN A 116 8.72 39.98 -41.82
CA GLN A 116 8.01 40.37 -40.60
C GLN A 116 6.82 39.44 -40.30
N GLU A 117 6.00 39.10 -41.30
CA GLU A 117 4.87 38.18 -41.11
C GLU A 117 5.35 36.75 -40.82
N ASP A 118 6.40 36.27 -41.51
CA ASP A 118 6.98 34.95 -41.28
C ASP A 118 7.59 34.85 -39.87
N ILE A 119 8.26 35.91 -39.39
CA ILE A 119 8.80 36.00 -38.03
C ILE A 119 7.68 36.05 -36.99
N LYS A 120 6.58 36.77 -37.26
CA LYS A 120 5.41 36.79 -36.38
C LYS A 120 4.77 35.40 -36.24
N GLN A 121 4.66 34.66 -37.35
CA GLN A 121 4.19 33.27 -37.31
C GLN A 121 5.16 32.38 -36.54
N LEU A 122 6.47 32.52 -36.78
CA LEU A 122 7.50 31.78 -36.06
C LEU A 122 7.43 32.07 -34.56
N ARG A 123 7.28 33.34 -34.15
CA ARG A 123 7.11 33.75 -32.75
C ARG A 123 5.93 33.01 -32.13
N TYR A 124 4.77 33.00 -32.79
CA TYR A 124 3.61 32.27 -32.31
C TYR A 124 3.90 30.77 -32.09
N PHE A 125 4.57 30.11 -33.04
CA PHE A 125 4.91 28.69 -32.91
C PHE A 125 5.92 28.43 -31.80
N VAL A 126 6.94 29.27 -31.66
CA VAL A 126 7.94 29.16 -30.60
C VAL A 126 7.29 29.32 -29.23
N THR A 127 6.50 30.39 -29.02
CA THR A 127 5.82 30.64 -27.75
C THR A 127 4.86 29.50 -27.38
N LYS A 128 4.10 28.97 -28.34
CA LYS A 128 3.24 27.82 -28.08
C LYS A 128 4.04 26.57 -27.73
N TYR A 129 5.10 26.29 -28.48
CA TYR A 129 5.95 25.11 -28.27
C TYR A 129 6.70 25.15 -26.93
N THR A 130 7.20 26.32 -26.53
CA THR A 130 7.87 26.50 -25.24
C THR A 130 6.90 26.34 -24.07
N ALA A 131 5.69 26.90 -24.17
CA ALA A 131 4.63 26.72 -23.18
C ALA A 131 4.21 25.24 -23.04
N ASP A 132 4.02 24.53 -24.15
CA ASP A 132 3.72 23.10 -24.13
C ASP A 132 4.83 22.28 -23.43
N ILE A 133 6.11 22.63 -23.64
CA ILE A 133 7.24 21.98 -22.96
C ILE A 133 7.20 22.21 -21.46
N GLU A 134 6.94 23.45 -21.03
CA GLU A 134 6.90 23.82 -19.61
C GLU A 134 5.77 23.11 -18.88
N GLU A 135 4.58 23.05 -19.49
CA GLU A 135 3.45 22.32 -18.93
C GLU A 135 3.75 20.82 -18.83
N LEU A 136 4.30 20.21 -19.90
CA LEU A 136 4.70 18.80 -19.86
C LEU A 136 5.76 18.52 -18.79
N LYS A 137 6.71 19.45 -18.56
CA LYS A 137 7.69 19.33 -17.47
C LYS A 137 7.01 19.33 -16.11
N LYS A 138 6.09 20.27 -15.89
CA LYS A 138 5.34 20.38 -14.63
C LYS A 138 4.53 19.11 -14.38
N GLN A 139 3.81 18.63 -15.39
CA GLN A 139 3.04 17.39 -15.31
C GLN A 139 3.93 16.19 -15.01
N ASN A 140 5.07 16.05 -15.66
CA ASN A 140 5.98 14.93 -15.44
C ASN A 140 6.57 14.95 -14.02
N THR A 141 6.94 16.12 -13.50
CA THR A 141 7.39 16.26 -12.10
C THR A 141 6.28 15.91 -11.10
N SER A 142 5.05 16.35 -11.38
CA SER A 142 3.88 16.00 -10.55
C SER A 142 3.63 14.49 -10.56
N LEU A 143 3.61 13.88 -11.75
CA LEU A 143 3.41 12.44 -11.92
C LEU A 143 4.53 11.62 -11.28
N ALA A 144 5.79 12.07 -11.37
CA ALA A 144 6.91 11.41 -10.71
C ALA A 144 6.72 11.42 -9.18
N THR A 145 6.32 12.58 -8.63
CA THR A 145 6.06 12.76 -7.19
C THR A 145 4.90 11.91 -6.71
N GLU A 146 3.79 11.88 -7.46
CA GLU A 146 2.63 11.04 -7.17
C GLU A 146 3.00 9.55 -7.23
N ARG A 147 3.73 9.12 -8.26
CA ARG A 147 4.23 7.75 -8.41
C ARG A 147 5.12 7.35 -7.24
N ASP A 148 6.05 8.20 -6.82
CA ASP A 148 6.95 7.92 -5.69
C ASP A 148 6.17 7.86 -4.36
N THR A 149 5.18 8.74 -4.19
CA THR A 149 4.28 8.72 -3.02
C THR A 149 3.44 7.44 -2.99
N LEU A 150 2.82 7.06 -4.11
CA LEU A 150 2.04 5.83 -4.23
C LEU A 150 2.90 4.59 -3.96
N LYS A 151 4.13 4.56 -4.46
CA LYS A 151 5.07 3.45 -4.21
C LYS A 151 5.39 3.31 -2.72
N ASN A 152 5.65 4.42 -2.02
CA ASN A 152 5.91 4.42 -0.58
C ASN A 152 4.68 4.01 0.24
N ASN A 153 3.50 4.51 -0.14
CA ASN A 153 2.24 4.13 0.49
C ASN A 153 1.94 2.64 0.30
N LEU A 154 2.13 2.11 -0.91
CA LEU A 154 1.94 0.70 -1.21
C LEU A 154 2.88 -0.18 -0.38
N ALA A 155 4.17 0.18 -0.30
CA ALA A 155 5.12 -0.56 0.54
C ALA A 155 4.71 -0.58 2.02
N THR A 156 4.23 0.57 2.54
CA THR A 156 3.77 0.70 3.92
C THR A 156 2.52 -0.15 4.19
N VAL A 157 1.53 -0.07 3.31
CA VAL A 157 0.29 -0.85 3.42
C VAL A 157 0.55 -2.35 3.30
N SER A 158 1.39 -2.77 2.35
CA SER A 158 1.77 -4.17 2.17
C SER A 158 2.47 -4.74 3.40
N LYS A 159 3.38 -3.97 4.01
CA LYS A 159 4.04 -4.37 5.26
C LYS A 159 3.02 -4.52 6.39
N LYS A 160 2.16 -3.53 6.59
CA LYS A 160 1.11 -3.57 7.62
C LYS A 160 0.15 -4.76 7.42
N ALA A 161 -0.21 -5.07 6.18
CA ALA A 161 -1.06 -6.23 5.88
C ALA A 161 -0.37 -7.54 6.29
N THR A 162 0.91 -7.70 5.95
CA THR A 162 1.71 -8.87 6.33
C THR A 162 1.84 -9.01 7.85
N ASP A 163 2.13 -7.90 8.55
CA ASP A 163 2.26 -7.88 10.01
C ASP A 163 0.92 -8.25 10.69
N LEU A 164 -0.20 -7.72 10.18
CA LEU A 164 -1.54 -8.04 10.69
C LEU A 164 -1.93 -9.50 10.42
N GLU A 165 -1.59 -10.04 9.26
CA GLU A 165 -1.84 -11.44 8.93
C GLU A 165 -1.06 -12.37 9.88
N GLN A 166 0.23 -12.11 10.08
CA GLN A 166 1.06 -12.87 11.02
C GLN A 166 0.50 -12.79 12.45
N LYS A 167 0.11 -11.60 12.90
CA LYS A 167 -0.47 -11.41 14.23
C LYS A 167 -1.81 -12.13 14.38
N ASN A 168 -2.65 -12.13 13.35
CA ASN A 168 -3.91 -12.86 13.36
C ASN A 168 -3.68 -14.37 13.41
N GLN A 169 -2.71 -14.91 12.67
CA GLN A 169 -2.36 -16.33 12.74
C GLN A 169 -1.83 -16.73 14.13
N GLU A 170 -1.01 -15.88 14.73
CA GLU A 170 -0.51 -16.10 16.10
C GLU A 170 -1.65 -16.07 17.13
N LEU A 171 -2.56 -15.09 17.01
CA LEU A 171 -3.73 -14.98 17.88
C LEU A 171 -4.70 -16.15 17.68
N ASP A 172 -4.97 -16.57 16.46
CA ASP A 172 -5.81 -17.74 16.16
C ASP A 172 -5.25 -19.00 16.81
N THR A 173 -3.94 -19.22 16.70
CA THR A 173 -3.26 -20.35 17.35
C THR A 173 -3.40 -20.28 18.87
N LYS A 174 -3.17 -19.10 19.47
CA LYS A 174 -3.30 -18.88 20.91
C LYS A 174 -4.74 -19.10 21.39
N VAL A 175 -5.72 -18.60 20.64
CA VAL A 175 -7.15 -18.75 20.95
C VAL A 175 -7.53 -20.23 20.89
N LYS A 176 -7.14 -20.97 19.85
CA LYS A 176 -7.43 -22.41 19.75
C LYS A 176 -6.85 -23.23 20.91
N VAL A 177 -5.63 -22.93 21.33
CA VAL A 177 -5.02 -23.58 22.50
C VAL A 177 -5.72 -23.18 23.79
N ALA A 178 -6.07 -21.91 23.94
CA ALA A 178 -6.74 -21.39 25.13
C ALA A 178 -8.20 -21.85 25.24
N SER A 179 -8.90 -22.04 24.12
CA SER A 179 -10.30 -22.50 24.08
C SER A 179 -10.45 -24.01 24.27
N ALA A 180 -9.34 -24.77 24.28
CA ALA A 180 -9.40 -26.22 24.44
C ALA A 180 -10.06 -26.58 25.79
N ILE A 181 -11.10 -27.41 25.74
CA ILE A 181 -11.79 -27.91 26.91
C ILE A 181 -10.88 -28.91 27.65
N LYS A 182 -10.51 -28.61 28.90
CA LYS A 182 -9.64 -29.46 29.73
C LYS A 182 -10.39 -30.03 30.91
N VAL A 183 -10.11 -31.29 31.23
CA VAL A 183 -10.61 -31.94 32.44
C VAL A 183 -9.81 -31.43 33.64
N SER A 184 -10.51 -30.99 34.70
CA SER A 184 -9.90 -30.61 35.96
C SER A 184 -9.73 -31.82 36.89
N THR A 185 -10.80 -32.62 37.03
CA THR A 185 -10.82 -33.87 37.80
C THR A 185 -11.58 -34.93 37.02
N ALA A 186 -11.08 -36.17 37.03
CA ALA A 186 -11.77 -37.31 36.44
C ALA A 186 -11.61 -38.59 37.25
N GLU A 187 -12.70 -39.29 37.41
CA GLU A 187 -12.78 -40.60 38.07
C GLU A 187 -13.43 -41.61 37.13
N VAL A 188 -12.87 -42.81 37.10
CA VAL A 188 -13.39 -43.93 36.32
C VAL A 188 -13.80 -45.04 37.27
N VAL A 189 -15.05 -45.48 37.16
CA VAL A 189 -15.63 -46.51 38.02
C VAL A 189 -16.28 -47.60 37.16
N ALA A 190 -16.00 -48.87 37.46
CA ALA A 190 -16.63 -49.99 36.80
C ALA A 190 -17.91 -50.42 37.52
N TYR A 191 -18.93 -50.79 36.74
CA TYR A 191 -20.24 -51.19 37.23
C TYR A 191 -20.64 -52.54 36.66
N LYS A 192 -21.41 -53.29 37.46
CA LYS A 192 -22.24 -54.39 36.99
C LYS A 192 -23.69 -53.94 36.89
N VAL A 193 -24.39 -54.38 35.86
CA VAL A 193 -25.85 -54.20 35.73
C VAL A 193 -26.53 -55.48 36.18
N LYS A 194 -27.38 -55.41 37.22
CA LYS A 194 -28.16 -56.57 37.70
C LYS A 194 -29.34 -56.84 36.76
N ASN A 195 -29.92 -58.04 36.83
CA ASN A 195 -31.13 -58.41 36.07
C ASN A 195 -32.31 -57.44 36.29
N SER A 196 -32.34 -56.74 37.43
CA SER A 196 -33.34 -55.72 37.74
C SER A 196 -33.06 -54.35 37.09
N GLY A 197 -32.02 -54.23 36.25
CA GLY A 197 -31.51 -52.97 35.70
C GLY A 197 -30.70 -52.12 36.68
N LYS A 198 -30.59 -52.52 37.95
CA LYS A 198 -29.88 -51.74 38.98
C LYS A 198 -28.37 -51.86 38.80
N GLU A 199 -27.68 -50.72 38.77
CA GLU A 199 -26.23 -50.64 38.68
C GLU A 199 -25.60 -50.71 40.08
N SER A 200 -24.45 -51.39 40.19
CA SER A 200 -23.61 -51.38 41.39
C SER A 200 -22.14 -51.41 41.00
N ASP A 201 -21.33 -50.62 41.69
CA ASP A 201 -19.89 -50.53 41.49
C ASP A 201 -19.20 -51.88 41.80
N VAL A 202 -18.16 -52.17 41.03
CA VAL A 202 -17.37 -53.40 41.15
C VAL A 202 -15.91 -53.15 40.84
N THR A 203 -15.04 -53.89 41.53
CA THR A 203 -13.60 -53.86 41.28
C THR A 203 -13.09 -55.10 40.55
N LYS A 204 -13.92 -56.14 40.40
CA LYS A 204 -13.54 -57.41 39.75
C LYS A 204 -13.89 -57.37 38.26
N ALA A 205 -12.93 -57.70 37.40
CA ALA A 205 -13.11 -57.69 35.94
C ALA A 205 -14.28 -58.56 35.50
N LYS A 206 -14.38 -59.78 36.04
CA LYS A 206 -15.45 -60.75 35.72
C LYS A 206 -16.86 -60.26 36.03
N GLN A 207 -17.02 -59.25 36.88
CA GLN A 207 -18.34 -58.71 37.25
C GLN A 207 -18.68 -57.43 36.49
N ALA A 208 -17.67 -56.69 36.02
CA ALA A 208 -17.88 -55.44 35.31
C ALA A 208 -18.54 -55.71 33.95
N THR A 209 -19.51 -54.86 33.61
CA THR A 209 -20.17 -54.83 32.29
C THR A 209 -20.09 -53.45 31.66
N LYS A 210 -19.80 -52.42 32.47
CA LYS A 210 -19.83 -51.02 32.09
C LYS A 210 -18.76 -50.25 32.85
N ILE A 211 -18.24 -49.18 32.24
CA ILE A 211 -17.44 -48.16 32.91
C ILE A 211 -18.19 -46.83 32.86
N LYS A 212 -18.19 -46.10 33.97
CA LYS A 212 -18.61 -44.70 34.05
C LYS A 212 -17.39 -43.82 34.21
N ILE A 213 -17.31 -42.78 33.38
CA ILE A 213 -16.26 -41.78 33.40
C ILE A 213 -16.92 -40.50 33.91
N ASN A 214 -16.67 -40.15 35.17
CA ASN A 214 -17.15 -38.92 35.78
C ASN A 214 -16.05 -37.89 35.71
N PHE A 215 -16.32 -36.69 35.21
CA PHE A 215 -15.32 -35.65 35.15
C PHE A 215 -15.90 -34.25 35.28
N ASN A 216 -15.08 -33.35 35.79
CA ASN A 216 -15.33 -31.91 35.75
C ASN A 216 -14.42 -31.30 34.68
N VAL A 217 -14.94 -30.26 34.05
CA VAL A 217 -14.18 -29.42 33.12
C VAL A 217 -13.61 -28.23 33.90
N ALA A 218 -12.36 -27.86 33.63
CA ALA A 218 -11.75 -26.66 34.18
C ALA A 218 -12.46 -25.40 33.64
N ALA A 219 -12.59 -24.36 34.46
CA ALA A 219 -13.18 -23.10 34.01
C ALA A 219 -12.40 -22.55 32.80
N ASN A 220 -13.14 -22.16 31.76
CA ASN A 220 -12.57 -21.67 30.52
C ASN A 220 -13.51 -20.65 29.85
N GLU A 221 -13.25 -19.37 30.11
CA GLU A 221 -14.01 -18.25 29.54
C GLU A 221 -13.81 -18.07 28.03
N VAL A 222 -12.77 -18.70 27.46
CA VAL A 222 -12.41 -18.60 26.03
C VAL A 222 -13.06 -19.73 25.21
N ALA A 223 -13.39 -20.85 25.84
CA ALA A 223 -14.10 -21.95 25.19
C ALA A 223 -15.53 -21.52 24.80
N GLU A 224 -15.98 -21.97 23.63
CA GLU A 224 -17.37 -21.78 23.22
C GLU A 224 -18.29 -22.52 24.19
N LYS A 225 -19.45 -21.93 24.52
CA LYS A 225 -20.44 -22.57 25.38
C LYS A 225 -21.48 -23.26 24.51
N GLY A 226 -21.87 -24.47 24.86
CA GLY A 226 -22.87 -25.26 24.14
C GLY A 226 -22.47 -26.71 24.01
N LEU A 227 -22.98 -27.39 22.97
CA LEU A 227 -22.72 -28.81 22.74
C LEU A 227 -21.36 -29.04 22.06
N HIS A 228 -20.51 -29.81 22.72
CA HIS A 228 -19.21 -30.27 22.20
C HIS A 228 -19.21 -31.78 22.05
N ASP A 229 -18.73 -32.26 20.91
CA ASP A 229 -18.45 -33.68 20.72
C ASP A 229 -17.25 -34.10 21.56
N VAL A 230 -17.44 -35.14 22.36
CA VAL A 230 -16.41 -35.80 23.17
C VAL A 230 -16.12 -37.17 22.58
N PHE A 231 -14.87 -37.37 22.20
CA PHE A 231 -14.34 -38.64 21.75
C PHE A 231 -13.59 -39.32 22.89
N VAL A 232 -13.94 -40.57 23.16
CA VAL A 232 -13.35 -41.38 24.22
C VAL A 232 -12.50 -42.47 23.58
N ARG A 233 -11.25 -42.59 24.04
CA ARG A 233 -10.34 -43.69 23.70
C ARG A 233 -10.06 -44.51 24.94
N ILE A 234 -10.41 -45.79 24.91
CA ILE A 234 -10.19 -46.72 26.01
C ILE A 234 -9.15 -47.74 25.58
N ILE A 235 -7.99 -47.71 26.25
CA ILE A 235 -6.90 -48.64 26.05
C ILE A 235 -7.04 -49.75 27.08
N ASP A 236 -7.03 -51.00 26.62
CA ASP A 236 -7.13 -52.18 27.47
C ASP A 236 -5.80 -52.49 28.20
N PRO A 237 -5.79 -53.46 29.14
CA PRO A 237 -4.58 -53.83 29.88
C PRO A 237 -3.44 -54.38 29.02
N THR A 238 -3.71 -54.78 27.77
CA THR A 238 -2.70 -55.27 26.83
C THR A 238 -2.10 -54.14 25.99
N GLY A 239 -2.61 -52.91 26.13
CA GLY A 239 -2.15 -51.73 25.40
C GLY A 239 -2.91 -51.48 24.10
N ASN A 240 -3.95 -52.26 23.80
CA ASN A 240 -4.72 -52.12 22.57
C ASN A 240 -5.89 -51.14 22.78
N LEU A 241 -6.15 -50.31 21.77
CA LEU A 241 -7.34 -49.49 21.73
C LEU A 241 -8.56 -50.39 21.51
N ILE A 242 -9.57 -50.26 22.36
CA ILE A 242 -10.85 -50.92 22.18
C ILE A 242 -11.60 -50.15 21.10
N THR A 243 -11.79 -50.74 19.94
CA THR A 243 -12.59 -50.16 18.85
C THR A 243 -13.56 -51.20 18.33
N GLU A 244 -14.68 -50.72 17.78
CA GLU A 244 -15.53 -51.56 16.93
C GLU A 244 -14.99 -51.58 15.51
N THR A 245 -15.40 -52.56 14.70
CA THR A 245 -14.92 -52.73 13.31
C THR A 245 -15.22 -51.52 12.42
N ASP A 246 -16.28 -50.76 12.73
CA ASP A 246 -16.71 -49.55 12.01
C ASP A 246 -16.48 -48.25 12.82
N SER A 247 -15.55 -48.24 13.78
CA SER A 247 -15.25 -47.01 14.52
C SER A 247 -14.66 -45.95 13.57
N GLY A 248 -15.29 -44.77 13.52
CA GLY A 248 -14.79 -43.64 12.74
C GLY A 248 -13.47 -43.08 13.27
N THR A 249 -12.90 -42.14 12.51
CA THR A 249 -11.72 -41.36 12.93
C THR A 249 -12.12 -39.93 13.31
N PHE A 250 -11.28 -39.29 14.10
CA PHE A 250 -11.33 -37.87 14.42
C PHE A 250 -9.91 -37.31 14.44
N THR A 251 -9.75 -36.03 14.14
CA THR A 251 -8.45 -35.37 14.23
C THR A 251 -8.31 -34.72 15.60
N ALA A 252 -7.23 -35.00 16.31
CA ALA A 252 -6.86 -34.27 17.51
C ALA A 252 -5.34 -34.15 17.66
N ASP A 253 -4.89 -33.03 18.20
CA ASP A 253 -3.46 -32.72 18.40
C ASP A 253 -2.62 -32.92 17.11
N GLY A 254 -3.23 -32.66 15.95
CA GLY A 254 -2.61 -32.80 14.62
C GLY A 254 -2.53 -34.24 14.09
N GLN A 255 -3.20 -35.21 14.73
CA GLN A 255 -3.20 -36.62 14.33
C GLN A 255 -4.62 -37.12 14.09
N ASP A 256 -4.78 -37.98 13.08
CA ASP A 256 -6.02 -38.73 12.88
C ASP A 256 -6.03 -39.96 13.79
N LEU A 257 -7.01 -40.03 14.68
CA LEU A 257 -7.14 -41.03 15.72
C LEU A 257 -8.48 -41.77 15.57
N GLN A 258 -8.51 -43.05 15.94
CA GLN A 258 -9.76 -43.79 16.14
C GLN A 258 -10.27 -43.58 17.57
N PHE A 259 -11.58 -43.64 17.74
CA PHE A 259 -12.25 -43.56 19.04
C PHE A 259 -12.95 -44.87 19.41
N THR A 260 -13.07 -45.13 20.71
CA THR A 260 -13.88 -46.22 21.27
C THR A 260 -15.34 -45.85 21.33
N TYR A 261 -15.64 -44.61 21.72
CA TYR A 261 -16.99 -44.11 21.89
C TYR A 261 -17.05 -42.61 21.60
N LYS A 262 -18.14 -42.15 20.99
CA LYS A 262 -18.42 -40.74 20.72
C LYS A 262 -19.72 -40.34 21.42
N THR A 263 -19.70 -39.22 22.12
CA THR A 263 -20.87 -38.60 22.72
C THR A 263 -20.72 -37.08 22.65
N SER A 264 -21.64 -36.32 23.22
CA SER A 264 -21.49 -34.87 23.36
C SER A 264 -21.75 -34.44 24.81
N ILE A 265 -21.16 -33.32 25.22
CA ILE A 265 -21.43 -32.64 26.50
C ILE A 265 -21.90 -31.21 26.23
N ASP A 266 -22.79 -30.69 27.07
CA ASP A 266 -23.20 -29.29 27.04
C ASP A 266 -22.30 -28.47 27.99
N PHE A 267 -21.22 -27.89 27.47
CA PHE A 267 -20.28 -27.07 28.23
C PHE A 267 -20.86 -25.69 28.52
N ARG A 268 -20.98 -25.36 29.80
CA ARG A 268 -21.61 -24.10 30.26
C ARG A 268 -20.68 -23.19 31.04
N ASP A 269 -19.48 -23.66 31.37
CA ASP A 269 -18.50 -22.97 32.21
C ASP A 269 -19.06 -22.63 33.62
N ASP A 270 -19.80 -23.56 34.22
CA ASP A 270 -20.47 -23.40 35.53
C ASP A 270 -20.00 -24.41 36.60
N GLY A 271 -18.96 -25.19 36.29
CA GLY A 271 -18.43 -26.24 37.16
C GLY A 271 -19.23 -27.55 37.16
N SER A 272 -20.20 -27.72 36.25
CA SER A 272 -20.97 -28.96 36.09
C SER A 272 -20.08 -30.20 35.99
N MET A 273 -20.55 -31.29 36.61
CA MET A 273 -19.97 -32.62 36.46
C MET A 273 -20.64 -33.33 35.30
N TYR A 274 -19.84 -33.97 34.44
CA TYR A 274 -20.28 -34.77 33.31
C TYR A 274 -20.03 -36.25 33.59
N THR A 275 -20.91 -37.09 33.07
CA THR A 275 -20.78 -38.55 33.18
C THR A 275 -20.95 -39.17 31.80
N ILE A 276 -19.96 -39.96 31.40
CA ILE A 276 -20.00 -40.77 30.18
C ILE A 276 -20.09 -42.23 30.59
N ASP A 277 -21.13 -42.88 30.08
CA ASP A 277 -21.39 -44.29 30.29
C ASP A 277 -20.95 -45.08 29.07
N TRP A 278 -20.03 -46.03 29.25
CA TRP A 278 -19.60 -46.93 28.19
C TRP A 278 -19.79 -48.39 28.59
N VAL A 279 -20.55 -49.12 27.78
CA VAL A 279 -20.75 -50.57 27.93
C VAL A 279 -19.71 -51.26 27.05
N ASN A 280 -18.95 -52.17 27.64
CA ASN A 280 -17.94 -52.90 26.88
C ASN A 280 -18.63 -54.02 26.10
N PRO A 281 -18.47 -54.11 24.76
CA PRO A 281 -19.08 -55.17 23.95
C PRO A 281 -18.52 -56.56 24.29
N VAL A 282 -17.35 -56.63 24.94
CA VAL A 282 -16.71 -57.88 25.37
C VAL A 282 -16.50 -57.90 26.90
N PRO A 283 -16.38 -59.09 27.52
CA PRO A 283 -16.08 -59.19 28.95
C PRO A 283 -14.76 -58.49 29.32
N PHE A 284 -14.76 -57.76 30.43
CA PHE A 284 -13.55 -57.11 30.93
C PHE A 284 -12.49 -58.13 31.36
N GLN A 285 -11.23 -57.79 31.10
CA GLN A 285 -10.05 -58.51 31.54
C GLN A 285 -9.48 -57.88 32.82
N LYS A 286 -8.65 -58.64 33.54
CA LYS A 286 -7.94 -58.11 34.70
C LYS A 286 -6.82 -57.19 34.25
N GLY A 287 -6.63 -56.07 34.95
CA GLY A 287 -5.58 -55.11 34.70
C GLY A 287 -6.08 -53.67 34.58
N THR A 288 -5.22 -52.79 34.10
CA THR A 288 -5.47 -51.35 34.06
C THR A 288 -6.01 -50.93 32.70
N TYR A 289 -7.18 -50.30 32.71
CA TYR A 289 -7.76 -49.64 31.55
C TYR A 289 -7.43 -48.15 31.62
N THR A 290 -6.90 -47.60 30.53
CA THR A 290 -6.63 -46.16 30.40
C THR A 290 -7.70 -45.51 29.55
N VAL A 291 -8.29 -44.42 30.04
CA VAL A 291 -9.29 -43.63 29.33
C VAL A 291 -8.68 -42.29 28.98
N LEU A 292 -8.72 -41.92 27.69
CA LEU A 292 -8.37 -40.61 27.18
C LEU A 292 -9.62 -39.94 26.61
N LEU A 293 -9.81 -38.67 26.95
CA LEU A 293 -10.94 -37.85 26.51
C LEU A 293 -10.42 -36.75 25.58
N TYR A 294 -11.14 -36.49 24.51
CA TYR A 294 -10.84 -35.46 23.51
C TYR A 294 -12.08 -34.67 23.15
N ALA A 295 -11.93 -33.36 22.95
CA ALA A 295 -12.97 -32.46 22.45
C ALA A 295 -12.31 -31.37 21.62
N ASP A 296 -13.02 -30.85 20.62
CA ASP A 296 -12.58 -29.72 19.77
C ASP A 296 -11.18 -29.87 19.17
N GLY A 297 -10.78 -31.11 18.87
CA GLY A 297 -9.46 -31.41 18.29
C GLY A 297 -8.29 -31.39 19.28
N TYR A 298 -8.56 -31.40 20.60
CA TYR A 298 -7.52 -31.41 21.63
C TYR A 298 -7.78 -32.49 22.68
N THR A 299 -6.70 -33.00 23.29
CA THR A 299 -6.82 -33.87 24.48
C THR A 299 -7.43 -33.07 25.65
N MET A 300 -8.55 -33.53 26.20
CA MET A 300 -9.14 -32.96 27.41
C MET A 300 -8.42 -33.44 28.67
N GLY A 301 -8.11 -34.73 28.73
CA GLY A 301 -7.48 -35.35 29.91
C GLY A 301 -7.36 -36.87 29.81
N LYS A 302 -6.71 -37.46 30.81
CA LYS A 302 -6.48 -38.90 30.93
C LYS A 302 -6.78 -39.36 32.35
N THR A 303 -7.39 -40.53 32.47
CA THR A 303 -7.64 -41.20 33.74
C THR A 303 -7.60 -42.72 33.54
N SER A 304 -7.68 -43.52 34.59
CA SER A 304 -7.54 -44.97 34.51
C SER A 304 -8.23 -45.69 35.65
N ILE A 305 -8.62 -46.94 35.41
CA ILE A 305 -9.16 -47.85 36.42
C ILE A 305 -8.44 -49.19 36.36
N THR A 306 -8.20 -49.82 37.51
CA THR A 306 -7.64 -51.18 37.58
C THR A 306 -8.68 -52.18 38.06
N LEU A 307 -8.92 -53.22 37.24
CA LEU A 307 -9.84 -54.31 37.54
C LEU A 307 -9.09 -55.56 38.01
N LYS A 308 -9.58 -56.18 39.08
CA LYS A 308 -8.99 -57.33 39.79
C LYS A 308 -9.55 -58.69 39.37
#